data_AF-A0A4R3R7Q6-F1
#
_entry.id   AF-A0A4R3R7Q6-F1
#
_cell.length_a   1.000
_cell.length_b   1.000
_cell.length_c   1.000
_cell.angle_alpha   90.00
_cell.angle_beta   90.00
_cell.angle_gamma   90.00
#
_symmetry.space_group_name_H-M   'P 1'
#
loop_
_entity.id
_entity.type
_entity.pdbx_description
1 polymer ?
#
loop_
_entity_poly.entity_id
_entity_poly.type
_entity_poly.pdbx_seq_one_letter_code
_entity_poly.pdbx_strand_id
1 'polypeptide(L)' 'MKEIAVTSRIIESIFFNPDDGQLYIAFRNGETRLFAGVTEDAVSGMVTADSPGQHYIDHIRTQFRRVA' A
#
# COMPACT_ATOMS: atom_id res chain seq x y z
N MET A 1 -10.78 -1.40 8.14
CA MET A 1 -9.62 -1.91 7.38
C MET A 1 -10.04 -3.10 6.53
N LYS A 2 -9.74 -3.06 5.22
CA LYS A 2 -9.96 -4.16 4.27
C LYS A 2 -8.61 -4.70 3.83
N GLU A 3 -8.42 -6.01 3.98
CA GLU A 3 -7.24 -6.71 3.45
C GLU A 3 -7.40 -6.95 1.95
N ILE A 4 -6.35 -6.66 1.19
CA ILE A 4 -6.27 -6.87 -0.25
C ILE A 4 -4.97 -7.60 -0.53
N ALA A 5 -5.07 -8.85 -0.98
CA ALA A 5 -3.92 -9.61 -1.46
C ALA A 5 -3.47 -9.04 -2.82
N VAL A 6 -2.16 -8.85 -2.99
CA VAL A 6 -1.59 -8.31 -4.22
C VAL A 6 -0.50 -9.24 -4.77
N THR A 7 -0.43 -9.37 -6.09
CA THR A 7 0.62 -10.16 -6.74
C THR A 7 1.87 -9.30 -6.87
N SER A 8 2.77 -9.37 -5.88
CA SER A 8 4.03 -8.62 -5.88
C SER A 8 5.20 -9.47 -5.36
N ARG A 9 6.41 -9.15 -5.85
CA ARG A 9 7.66 -9.79 -5.39
C ARG A 9 8.10 -9.30 -4.01
N ILE A 10 7.68 -8.10 -3.62
CA ILE A 10 8.11 -7.46 -2.36
C ILE A 10 6.95 -7.26 -1.38
N ILE A 11 5.72 -7.07 -1.86
CA ILE A 11 4.52 -6.91 -1.03
C ILE A 11 3.81 -8.27 -0.95
N GLU A 12 3.40 -8.63 0.25
CA GLU A 12 2.59 -9.81 0.52
C GLU A 12 1.10 -9.47 0.49
N SER A 13 0.69 -8.49 1.30
CA SER A 13 -0.68 -7.99 1.35
C SER A 13 -0.71 -6.52 1.76
N ILE A 14 -1.83 -5.87 1.46
CA ILE A 14 -2.08 -4.49 1.89
C ILE A 14 -3.39 -4.42 2.64
N PHE A 15 -3.49 -3.46 3.56
CA PHE A 15 -4.71 -3.21 4.31
C PHE A 15 -5.01 -1.73 4.21
N PHE A 16 -6.17 -1.41 3.67
CA PHE A 16 -6.58 -0.03 3.50
C PHE A 16 -7.82 0.29 4.33
N ASN A 17 -7.84 1.48 4.90
CA ASN A 17 -8.98 2.01 5.62
C ASN A 17 -9.44 3.33 4.96
N PRO A 18 -10.60 3.35 4.28
CA PRO A 18 -11.09 4.56 3.61
C PRO A 18 -11.52 5.65 4.60
N ASP A 19 -11.94 5.28 5.82
CA ASP A 19 -12.47 6.22 6.81
C ASP A 19 -11.41 7.20 7.34
N ASP A 20 -10.15 6.77 7.43
CA ASP A 20 -9.03 7.55 7.97
C ASP A 20 -7.85 7.69 6.98
N GLY A 21 -7.99 7.14 5.77
CA GLY A 21 -6.95 7.14 4.74
C GLY A 21 -5.68 6.40 5.13
N GLN A 22 -5.77 5.41 6.03
CA GLN A 22 -4.62 4.61 6.43
C GLN A 22 -4.36 3.47 5.45
N LEU A 23 -3.12 3.36 4.99
CA LEU A 23 -2.63 2.24 4.20
C LEU A 23 -1.52 1.53 4.96
N TYR A 24 -1.78 0.28 5.31
CA TYR A 24 -0.79 -0.63 5.84
C TYR A 24 -0.30 -1.57 4.75
N ILE A 25 1.00 -1.80 4.69
CA ILE A 25 1.64 -2.66 3.70
C ILE A 25 2.46 -3.70 4.44
N ALA A 26 2.13 -4.98 4.24
CA ALA A 26 2.92 -6.11 4.68
C ALA A 26 3.87 -6.54 3.57
N PHE A 27 5.16 -6.54 3.85
CA PHE A 27 6.20 -6.97 2.92
C PHE A 27 6.55 -8.44 3.16
N ARG A 28 6.93 -9.14 2.10
CA ARG A 28 7.32 -10.57 2.16
C ARG A 28 8.56 -10.84 3.02
N ASN A 29 9.33 -9.81 3.35
CA ASN A 29 10.48 -9.91 4.25
C ASN A 29 10.10 -9.78 5.74
N GLY A 30 8.80 -9.69 6.05
CA GLY A 30 8.28 -9.50 7.41
C GLY A 30 8.27 -8.04 7.88
N GLU A 31 8.78 -7.10 7.08
CA GLU A 31 8.63 -5.67 7.37
C GLU A 31 7.20 -5.23 7.10
N THR A 32 6.78 -4.21 7.84
CA THR A 32 5.47 -3.59 7.66
C THR A 32 5.65 -2.08 7.63
N ARG A 33 4.78 -1.40 6.89
CA ARG A 33 4.79 0.08 6.81
C ARG A 33 3.38 0.60 6.88
N LEU A 34 3.22 1.71 7.60
CA LEU A 34 1.95 2.40 7.72
C LEU A 34 2.08 3.80 7.12
N PHE A 35 1.13 4.15 6.27
CA PHE A 35 0.99 5.46 5.63
C PHE A 35 -0.35 6.07 6.02
N ALA A 36 -0.38 7.39 6.12
CA ALA A 36 -1.60 8.16 6.39
C ALA A 36 -1.90 9.15 5.25
N GLY A 37 -3.18 9.44 5.06
CA GLY A 37 -3.66 10.34 4.01
C GLY A 37 -3.69 9.72 2.61
N VAL A 38 -3.70 8.39 2.52
CA VAL A 38 -3.78 7.66 1.25
C VAL A 38 -5.22 7.65 0.77
N THR A 39 -5.43 7.96 -0.50
CA THR A 39 -6.76 7.96 -1.13
C THR A 39 -7.13 6.57 -1.65
N GLU A 40 -8.42 6.29 -1.76
CA GLU A 40 -8.93 5.06 -2.41
C GLU A 40 -8.39 4.90 -3.83
N ASP A 41 -8.28 5.99 -4.58
CA ASP A 41 -7.75 6.01 -5.94
C ASP A 41 -6.29 5.52 -6.00
N ALA A 42 -5.44 6.01 -5.09
CA ALA A 42 -4.04 5.59 -5.03
C ALA A 42 -3.88 4.10 -4.68
N VAL A 43 -4.75 3.59 -3.79
CA VAL A 43 -4.78 2.16 -3.46
C VAL A 43 -5.31 1.34 -4.62
N SER A 44 -6.37 1.79 -5.27
CA SER A 44 -6.93 1.13 -6.46
C SER A 44 -5.88 1.02 -7.56
N GLY A 45 -5.20 2.13 -7.88
CA GLY A 45 -4.09 2.15 -8.84
C GLY A 45 -2.98 1.16 -8.51
N MET A 46 -2.61 1.05 -7.22
CA MET A 46 -1.60 0.09 -6.79
C MET A 46 -2.05 -1.38 -6.94
N VAL A 47 -3.31 -1.68 -6.64
CA VAL A 47 -3.88 -3.03 -6.74
C VAL A 47 -4.06 -3.45 -8.20
N THR A 48 -4.41 -2.52 -9.08
CA THR A 48 -4.61 -2.78 -10.51
C THR A 48 -3.33 -2.66 -11.34
N ALA A 49 -2.24 -2.14 -10.77
CA ALA A 49 -0.97 -2.01 -11.47
C ALA A 49 -0.36 -3.39 -11.79
N ASP A 50 0.32 -3.49 -12.94
CA ASP A 50 1.06 -4.70 -13.34
C ASP A 50 2.11 -5.11 -12.30
N SER A 51 2.63 -4.13 -11.54
CA SER A 51 3.54 -4.35 -10.42
C SER A 51 3.16 -3.48 -9.22
N PRO A 52 2.37 -4.01 -8.27
CA PRO A 52 1.98 -3.29 -7.05
C PRO A 52 3.19 -2.84 -6.23
N GLY A 53 4.28 -3.62 -6.24
CA GLY A 53 5.53 -3.27 -5.58
C GLY A 53 6.22 -2.05 -6.20
N GLN A 54 6.24 -1.95 -7.53
CA GLN A 54 6.83 -0.80 -8.22
C GLN A 54 5.95 0.44 -8.03
N HIS A 55 4.62 0.30 -8.17
CA HIS A 55 3.68 1.40 -7.91
C HIS A 55 3.80 1.94 -6.48
N TYR A 56 4.00 1.05 -5.50
CA TYR A 56 4.32 1.47 -4.14
C TYR A 56 5.58 2.33 -4.05
N ILE A 57 6.67 1.96 -4.73
CA ILE A 57 7.94 2.70 -4.70
C ILE A 57 7.78 4.08 -5.33
N ASP A 58 7.09 4.16 -6.47
CA ASP A 58 7.03 5.36 -7.29
C ASP A 58 5.98 6.36 -6.81
N HIS A 59 4.83 5.87 -6.35
CA HIS A 59 3.68 6.69 -5.98
C HIS A 59 3.42 6.70 -4.48
N ILE A 60 3.46 5.55 -3.80
CA ILE A 60 3.05 5.54 -2.39
C ILE A 60 4.15 6.05 -1.46
N ARG A 61 5.35 5.48 -1.58
CA ARG A 61 6.50 5.74 -0.70
C ARG A 61 6.98 7.19 -0.74
N THR A 62 6.83 7.84 -1.88
CA THR A 62 7.33 9.20 -2.14
C THR A 62 6.27 10.27 -1.89
N GLN A 63 4.99 9.96 -2.11
CA GLN A 63 3.91 10.96 -2.04
C GLN A 63 3.18 11.00 -0.70
N PHE A 64 3.13 9.87 0.03
CA PHE A 64 2.40 9.81 1.30
C PHE A 64 3.32 9.76 2.50
N ARG A 65 2.83 10.32 3.61
CA ARG A 65 3.59 10.36 4.86
C ARG A 65 3.59 8.98 5.51
N ARG A 66 4.79 8.45 5.72
CA ARG A 66 4.99 7.26 6.58
C ARG A 66 4.81 7.66 8.05
N VAL A 67 4.02 6.88 8.78
CA VAL A 67 3.72 7.10 10.20
C VAL A 67 4.25 5.99 11.11
N ALA A 68 4.59 4.81 10.55
CA ALA A 68 5.31 3.74 11.24
C ALA A 68 6.17 2.93 10.25
#